data_AF-A0A356P5A4-F1
#
_entry.id   AF-A0A356P5A4-F1
#
_cell.length_a   1.000
_cell.length_b   1.000
_cell.length_c   1.000
_cell.angle_alpha   90.00
_cell.angle_beta   90.00
_cell.angle_gamma   90.00
#
_symmetry.space_group_name_H-M   'P 1'
#
loop_
_entity.id
_entity.type
_entity.pdbx_description
1 polymer ?
#
loop_
_entity_poly.entity_id
_entity_poly.type
_entity_poly.pdbx_seq_one_letter_code
_entity_poly.pdbx_strand_id
1 'polypeptide(L)'
;LWRRSSSQDECIWRGLSWVLNQQDKDGAFPSSWFEGPVYSTAQVLELLSKWKISWRSRNMARQILGSRTKAQKFLMKAQNSDGGWGSVVETSLALAGLWNNKKIASGEAMDRGIRNLLINQNSKGSFEPSYQGVYAKRWNYEEPLTTALTAIRALQRFQSLQKKSFLR
;
A
#
# COMPACT_ATOMS: atom_id res chain seq x y z
N LEU A 1 -7.42 10.20 28.86
CA LEU A 1 -7.90 8.96 28.20
C LEU A 1 -9.08 9.31 27.33
N TRP A 2 -8.92 9.25 26.01
CA TRP A 2 -9.92 9.68 25.04
C TRP A 2 -11.10 8.70 25.03
N ARG A 3 -12.33 9.15 25.35
CA ARG A 3 -13.53 8.31 25.32
C ARG A 3 -14.19 8.42 23.95
N ARG A 4 -14.26 7.28 23.26
CA ARG A 4 -14.86 7.13 21.94
C ARG A 4 -16.35 7.46 22.02
N SER A 5 -16.79 8.53 21.34
CA SER A 5 -18.21 8.89 21.23
C SER A 5 -18.82 8.33 19.94
N SER A 6 -20.15 8.21 19.92
CA SER A 6 -20.89 7.81 18.71
C SER A 6 -20.65 8.76 17.53
N SER A 7 -20.51 10.06 17.79
CA SER A 7 -20.23 11.07 16.76
C SER A 7 -18.86 10.90 16.09
N GLN A 8 -17.84 10.49 16.85
CA GLN A 8 -16.49 10.23 16.31
C GLN A 8 -16.47 8.99 15.42
N ASP A 9 -17.20 7.95 15.81
CA ASP A 9 -17.36 6.76 14.98
C ASP A 9 -18.05 7.09 13.66
N GLU A 10 -19.07 7.95 13.69
CA GLU A 10 -19.74 8.41 12.49
C GLU A 10 -18.79 9.14 11.53
N CYS A 11 -17.96 10.05 12.04
CA CYS A 11 -16.93 10.74 11.23
C CYS A 11 -15.98 9.76 10.52
N ILE A 12 -15.51 8.73 11.24
CA ILE A 12 -14.62 7.71 10.69
C ILE A 12 -15.34 6.92 9.58
N TRP A 13 -16.59 6.51 9.81
CA TRP A 13 -17.35 5.73 8.82
C TRP A 13 -17.70 6.55 7.58
N ARG A 14 -18.01 7.84 7.71
CA ARG A 14 -18.20 8.73 6.56
C ARG A 14 -16.92 8.87 5.74
N GLY A 15 -15.77 9.09 6.41
CA GLY A 15 -14.47 9.14 5.74
C GLY A 15 -14.13 7.85 5.00
N LEU A 16 -14.33 6.70 5.64
CA LEU A 16 -14.10 5.40 5.01
C LEU A 16 -15.03 5.17 3.82
N SER A 17 -16.32 5.52 3.94
CA SER A 17 -17.28 5.41 2.84
C SER A 17 -16.87 6.29 1.65
N TRP A 18 -16.40 7.51 1.92
CA TRP A 18 -15.88 8.40 0.88
C TRP A 18 -14.68 7.78 0.16
N VAL A 19 -13.71 7.23 0.91
CA VAL A 19 -12.54 6.53 0.33
C VAL A 19 -13.00 5.38 -0.56
N LEU A 20 -13.87 4.49 -0.06
CA LEU A 20 -14.36 3.33 -0.82
C LEU A 20 -15.05 3.73 -2.13
N ASN A 21 -15.74 4.86 -2.14
CA ASN A 21 -16.40 5.40 -3.34
C ASN A 21 -15.43 6.00 -4.36
N GLN A 22 -14.15 6.19 -4.03
CA GLN A 22 -13.13 6.65 -4.99
C GLN A 22 -12.54 5.51 -5.82
N GLN A 23 -12.84 4.25 -5.50
CA GLN A 23 -12.28 3.10 -6.22
C GLN A 23 -12.90 2.98 -7.61
N ASP A 24 -12.06 2.89 -8.63
CA ASP A 24 -12.52 2.71 -10.01
C ASP A 24 -12.94 1.26 -10.33
N LYS A 25 -13.36 1.05 -11.58
CA LYS A 25 -13.79 -0.27 -12.09
C LYS A 25 -12.66 -1.30 -12.11
N ASP A 26 -11.42 -0.85 -12.28
CA ASP A 26 -10.22 -1.69 -12.40
C ASP A 26 -9.61 -1.99 -11.01
N GLY A 27 -10.11 -1.33 -9.96
CA GLY A 27 -9.73 -1.52 -8.57
C GLY A 27 -8.71 -0.53 -8.05
N ALA A 28 -8.27 0.41 -8.88
CA ALA A 28 -7.35 1.47 -8.51
C ALA A 28 -8.05 2.59 -7.75
N PHE A 29 -7.24 3.35 -7.00
CA PHE A 29 -7.62 4.61 -6.38
C PHE A 29 -6.81 5.73 -7.02
N PRO A 30 -7.44 6.88 -7.33
CA PRO A 30 -6.75 8.00 -7.93
C PRO A 30 -5.73 8.63 -6.97
N SER A 31 -4.66 9.18 -7.54
CA SER A 31 -3.63 9.95 -6.84
C SER A 31 -3.62 11.38 -7.38
N SER A 32 -3.61 12.38 -6.50
CA SER A 32 -3.44 13.79 -6.89
C SER A 32 -2.04 14.32 -6.59
N TRP A 33 -1.34 13.70 -5.65
CA TRP A 33 -0.02 14.11 -5.15
C TRP A 33 1.10 13.16 -5.58
N PHE A 34 0.80 12.21 -6.45
CA PHE A 34 1.76 11.24 -6.97
C PHE A 34 1.34 10.80 -8.37
N GLU A 35 2.30 10.55 -9.25
CA GLU A 35 2.04 10.08 -10.60
C GLU A 35 1.53 8.64 -10.60
N GLY A 36 0.39 8.43 -11.26
CA GLY A 36 -0.18 7.10 -11.39
C GLY A 36 -0.95 6.60 -10.15
N PRO A 37 -1.70 5.50 -10.32
CA PRO A 37 -2.64 5.03 -9.32
C PRO A 37 -2.03 4.08 -8.27
N VAL A 38 -0.81 3.57 -8.46
CA VAL A 38 -0.23 2.57 -7.54
C VAL A 38 -0.05 3.15 -6.15
N TYR A 39 0.47 4.38 -6.05
CA TYR A 39 0.72 5.08 -4.79
C TYR A 39 -0.50 5.14 -3.86
N SER A 40 -1.64 5.67 -4.35
CA SER A 40 -2.88 5.72 -3.56
C SER A 40 -3.47 4.33 -3.33
N THR A 41 -3.47 3.46 -4.35
CA THR A 41 -4.07 2.12 -4.25
C THR A 41 -3.40 1.28 -3.19
N ALA A 42 -2.07 1.31 -3.13
CA ALA A 42 -1.28 0.58 -2.16
C ALA A 42 -1.56 1.03 -0.71
N GLN A 43 -1.62 2.34 -0.46
CA GLN A 43 -1.93 2.89 0.85
C GLN A 43 -3.35 2.57 1.31
N VAL A 44 -4.33 2.68 0.40
CA VAL A 44 -5.71 2.29 0.71
C VAL A 44 -5.79 0.80 1.00
N LEU A 45 -5.12 -0.05 0.21
CA LEU A 45 -5.07 -1.47 0.49
C LEU A 45 -4.42 -1.78 1.84
N GLU A 46 -3.35 -1.08 2.22
CA GLU A 46 -2.71 -1.24 3.53
C GLU A 46 -3.67 -0.89 4.68
N LEU A 47 -4.33 0.27 4.59
CA LEU A 47 -5.34 0.71 5.56
C LEU A 47 -6.45 -0.34 5.68
N LEU A 48 -7.04 -0.70 4.54
CA LEU A 48 -8.14 -1.64 4.51
C LEU A 48 -7.66 -2.97 5.08
N SER A 49 -6.49 -3.49 4.72
CA SER A 49 -5.94 -4.76 5.21
C SER A 49 -5.75 -4.82 6.73
N LYS A 50 -5.57 -3.68 7.40
CA LYS A 50 -5.48 -3.58 8.87
C LYS A 50 -6.84 -3.36 9.54
N TRP A 51 -7.87 -3.01 8.76
CA TRP A 51 -9.19 -2.71 9.29
C TRP A 51 -9.85 -3.96 9.89
N LYS A 52 -10.24 -3.89 11.17
CA LYS A 52 -11.00 -4.95 11.83
C LYS A 52 -12.44 -4.91 11.35
N ILE A 53 -12.85 -5.98 10.66
CA ILE A 53 -14.22 -6.11 10.17
C ILE A 53 -15.13 -6.46 11.35
N SER A 54 -16.13 -5.62 11.59
CA SER A 54 -17.20 -5.91 12.54
C SER A 54 -18.46 -6.30 11.79
N TRP A 55 -19.02 -7.46 12.14
CA TRP A 55 -20.27 -7.95 11.57
C TRP A 55 -21.50 -7.13 11.99
N ARG A 56 -21.35 -6.20 12.95
CA ARG A 56 -22.39 -5.22 13.30
C ARG A 56 -22.78 -4.33 12.12
N SER A 57 -21.87 -4.12 11.16
CA SER A 57 -22.16 -3.44 9.89
C SER A 57 -21.80 -4.34 8.69
N ARG A 58 -22.67 -5.34 8.43
CA ARG A 58 -22.49 -6.31 7.34
C ARG A 58 -22.30 -5.66 5.96
N ASN A 59 -22.99 -4.55 5.68
CA ASN A 59 -22.86 -3.83 4.42
C ASN A 59 -21.46 -3.24 4.25
N MET A 60 -20.96 -2.56 5.28
CA MET A 60 -19.62 -1.97 5.27
C MET A 60 -18.53 -3.04 5.20
N ALA A 61 -18.69 -4.13 5.95
CA ALA A 61 -17.82 -5.29 5.88
C ALA A 61 -17.67 -5.83 4.45
N ARG A 62 -18.80 -5.99 3.73
CA ARG A 62 -18.82 -6.44 2.33
C ARG A 62 -18.12 -5.46 1.40
N GLN A 63 -18.37 -4.15 1.55
CA GLN A 63 -17.72 -3.13 0.72
C GLN A 63 -16.21 -3.13 0.92
N ILE A 64 -15.73 -3.18 2.16
CA ILE A 64 -14.30 -3.25 2.49
C ILE A 64 -13.65 -4.50 1.85
N LEU A 65 -14.27 -5.68 2.01
CA LEU A 65 -13.73 -6.92 1.45
C LEU A 65 -13.70 -6.91 -0.09
N GLY A 66 -14.77 -6.40 -0.71
CA GLY A 66 -14.83 -6.22 -2.16
C GLY A 66 -13.73 -5.28 -2.65
N SER A 67 -13.57 -4.16 -1.95
CA SER A 67 -12.59 -3.14 -2.29
C SER A 67 -11.15 -3.61 -2.14
N ARG A 68 -10.83 -4.32 -1.06
CA ARG A 68 -9.53 -5.00 -0.87
C ARG A 68 -9.21 -5.94 -2.04
N THR A 69 -10.19 -6.76 -2.43
CA THR A 69 -10.00 -7.76 -3.49
C THR A 69 -9.69 -7.10 -4.83
N LYS A 70 -10.39 -6.02 -5.17
CA LYS A 70 -10.14 -5.25 -6.39
C LYS A 70 -8.77 -4.57 -6.37
N ALA A 71 -8.43 -3.88 -5.29
CA ALA A 71 -7.15 -3.19 -5.13
C ALA A 71 -5.96 -4.17 -5.18
N GLN A 72 -6.09 -5.34 -4.56
CA GLN A 72 -5.09 -6.38 -4.66
C GLN A 72 -4.92 -6.86 -6.11
N LYS A 73 -6.01 -7.15 -6.83
CA LYS A 73 -5.94 -7.56 -8.24
C LYS A 73 -5.27 -6.49 -9.10
N PHE A 74 -5.60 -5.22 -8.87
CA PHE A 74 -4.97 -4.10 -9.54
C PHE A 74 -3.45 -4.11 -9.31
N LEU A 75 -3.00 -4.14 -8.05
CA LEU A 75 -1.56 -4.13 -7.73
C LEU A 75 -0.85 -5.35 -8.30
N MET A 76 -1.43 -6.55 -8.18
CA MET A 76 -0.84 -7.77 -8.76
C MET A 76 -0.65 -7.65 -10.28
N LYS A 77 -1.58 -6.99 -10.99
CA LYS A 77 -1.48 -6.75 -12.44
C LYS A 77 -0.49 -5.63 -12.78
N ALA A 78 -0.33 -4.65 -11.90
CA ALA A 78 0.54 -3.49 -12.09
C ALA A 78 2.02 -3.76 -11.80
N GLN A 79 2.39 -4.95 -11.31
CA GLN A 79 3.80 -5.28 -11.07
C GLN A 79 4.56 -5.41 -12.40
N ASN A 80 5.70 -4.73 -12.48
CA ASN A 80 6.58 -4.75 -13.63
C ASN A 80 7.39 -6.06 -13.72
N SER A 81 8.00 -6.32 -14.88
CA SER A 81 8.82 -7.51 -15.12
C SER A 81 10.09 -7.58 -14.25
N ASP A 82 10.58 -6.43 -13.78
CA ASP A 82 11.71 -6.32 -12.84
C ASP A 82 11.30 -6.58 -11.38
N GLY A 83 10.03 -6.88 -11.13
CA GLY A 83 9.46 -7.11 -9.81
C GLY A 83 9.04 -5.84 -9.07
N GLY A 84 9.36 -4.65 -9.57
CA GLY A 84 8.96 -3.39 -8.98
C GLY A 84 7.54 -2.99 -9.37
N TRP A 85 7.11 -1.85 -8.85
CA TRP A 85 5.82 -1.22 -9.18
C TRP A 85 5.96 0.17 -9.82
N GLY A 86 7.16 0.55 -10.23
CA GLY A 86 7.50 1.88 -10.74
C GLY A 86 8.66 2.45 -9.95
N SER A 87 8.38 3.23 -8.91
CA SER A 87 9.40 3.77 -8.00
C SER A 87 9.68 2.88 -6.77
N VAL A 88 10.74 3.23 -6.04
CA VAL A 88 11.03 2.66 -4.71
C VAL A 88 9.86 2.92 -3.74
N VAL A 89 9.25 4.10 -3.79
CA VAL A 89 8.08 4.45 -2.97
C VAL A 89 6.90 3.55 -3.31
N GLU A 90 6.53 3.44 -4.59
CA GLU A 90 5.42 2.60 -5.04
C GLU A 90 5.65 1.12 -4.72
N THR A 91 6.85 0.61 -4.97
CA THR A 91 7.22 -0.78 -4.66
C THR A 91 7.08 -1.06 -3.16
N SER A 92 7.59 -0.15 -2.32
CA SER A 92 7.52 -0.29 -0.86
C SER A 92 6.08 -0.26 -0.34
N LEU A 93 5.25 0.64 -0.86
CA LEU A 93 3.84 0.75 -0.48
C LEU A 93 3.04 -0.46 -1.00
N ALA A 94 3.28 -0.91 -2.23
CA ALA A 94 2.59 -2.07 -2.80
C ALA A 94 2.84 -3.33 -1.96
N LEU A 95 4.10 -3.54 -1.55
CA LEU A 95 4.46 -4.59 -0.61
C LEU A 95 3.66 -4.44 0.71
N ALA A 96 3.65 -3.24 1.31
CA ALA A 96 2.90 -2.93 2.54
C ALA A 96 1.40 -3.29 2.44
N GLY A 97 0.76 -2.98 1.31
CA GLY A 97 -0.64 -3.31 1.05
C GLY A 97 -0.91 -4.80 0.86
N LEU A 98 -0.05 -5.50 0.11
CA LEU A 98 -0.24 -6.90 -0.27
C LEU A 98 0.03 -7.91 0.86
N TRP A 99 0.82 -7.54 1.87
CA TRP A 99 1.32 -8.47 2.89
C TRP A 99 0.29 -9.29 3.66
N ASN A 100 -0.91 -8.74 3.87
CA ASN A 100 -1.95 -9.41 4.66
C ASN A 100 -2.75 -10.45 3.86
N ASN A 101 -2.43 -10.67 2.58
CA ASN A 101 -3.06 -11.70 1.76
C ASN A 101 -2.04 -12.74 1.28
N LYS A 102 -1.83 -13.78 2.09
CA LYS A 102 -0.85 -14.86 1.83
C LYS A 102 -1.30 -15.90 0.81
N LYS A 103 -1.91 -15.51 -0.30
CA LYS A 103 -2.12 -16.42 -1.43
C LYS A 103 -0.78 -16.69 -2.12
N ILE A 104 -0.59 -17.89 -2.67
CA ILE A 104 0.67 -18.32 -3.33
C ILE A 104 1.13 -17.30 -4.38
N ALA A 105 0.23 -16.87 -5.28
CA ALA A 105 0.54 -15.85 -6.29
C ALA A 105 1.01 -14.51 -5.69
N SER A 106 0.49 -14.15 -4.51
CA SER A 106 0.97 -12.97 -3.79
C SER A 106 2.36 -13.18 -3.21
N GLY A 107 2.74 -14.41 -2.84
CA GLY A 107 4.08 -14.72 -2.33
C GLY A 107 5.18 -14.43 -3.36
N GLU A 108 5.02 -14.93 -4.58
CA GLU A 108 6.00 -14.70 -5.66
C GLU A 108 6.13 -13.21 -6.00
N ALA A 109 5.01 -12.50 -6.13
CA ALA A 109 5.03 -11.07 -6.38
C ALA A 109 5.75 -10.30 -5.26
N MET A 110 5.53 -10.69 -4.00
CA MET A 110 6.22 -10.08 -2.86
C MET A 110 7.72 -10.35 -2.89
N ASP A 111 8.15 -11.58 -3.18
CA ASP A 111 9.57 -11.93 -3.25
C ASP A 111 10.29 -11.16 -4.37
N ARG A 112 9.66 -11.01 -5.54
CA ARG A 112 10.19 -10.19 -6.64
C ARG A 112 10.29 -8.71 -6.24
N GLY A 113 9.28 -8.17 -5.56
CA GLY A 113 9.31 -6.78 -5.08
C GLY A 113 10.38 -6.54 -4.03
N ILE A 114 10.62 -7.50 -3.13
CA ILE A 114 11.72 -7.41 -2.16
C ILE A 114 13.09 -7.44 -2.85
N ARG A 115 13.28 -8.34 -3.83
CA ARG A 115 14.51 -8.35 -4.63
C ARG A 115 14.72 -7.04 -5.37
N ASN A 116 13.66 -6.49 -5.96
CA ASN A 116 13.71 -5.20 -6.63
C ASN A 116 14.17 -4.08 -5.69
N LEU A 117 13.60 -3.99 -4.47
CA LEU A 117 14.05 -3.00 -3.47
C LEU A 117 15.52 -3.18 -3.09
N LEU A 118 15.97 -4.42 -2.86
CA LEU A 118 17.36 -4.69 -2.47
C LEU A 118 18.35 -4.31 -3.57
N ILE A 119 17.99 -4.54 -4.84
CA ILE A 119 18.83 -4.17 -6.00
C ILE A 119 18.89 -2.66 -6.20
N ASN A 120 17.80 -1.93 -5.92
CA ASN A 120 17.73 -0.48 -6.09
C ASN A 120 18.36 0.31 -4.93
N GLN A 121 18.83 -0.34 -3.86
CA GLN A 121 19.56 0.33 -2.79
C GLN A 121 20.99 0.65 -3.24
N ASN A 122 21.41 1.91 -3.14
CA ASN A 122 22.79 2.27 -3.47
C ASN A 122 23.77 1.80 -2.37
N SER A 123 25.07 1.86 -2.69
CA SER A 123 26.14 1.41 -1.79
C SER A 123 26.23 2.16 -0.46
N LYS A 124 25.64 3.36 -0.37
CA LYS A 124 25.58 4.17 0.86
C LYS A 124 24.26 3.98 1.64
N GLY A 125 23.37 3.11 1.16
CA GLY A 125 22.11 2.76 1.82
C GLY A 125 20.91 3.63 1.46
N SER A 126 21.10 4.71 0.69
CA SER A 126 20.02 5.53 0.13
C SER A 126 19.34 4.87 -1.08
N PHE A 127 18.34 5.55 -1.61
CA PHE A 127 17.62 5.16 -2.82
C PHE A 127 17.50 6.39 -3.74
N GLU A 128 17.52 6.17 -5.05
CA GLU A 128 17.32 7.25 -6.01
C GLU A 128 15.85 7.72 -5.97
N PRO A 129 15.60 9.04 -5.87
CA PRO A 129 14.26 9.58 -5.98
C PRO A 129 13.70 9.39 -7.39
N SER A 130 12.43 9.03 -7.48
CA SER A 130 11.69 8.94 -8.75
C SER A 130 11.18 10.29 -9.26
N TYR A 131 11.06 11.29 -8.38
CA TYR A 131 10.41 12.57 -8.65
C TYR A 131 9.03 12.37 -9.28
N GLN A 132 8.24 11.46 -8.70
CA GLN A 132 6.84 11.23 -9.08
C GLN A 132 5.84 11.92 -8.14
N GLY A 133 6.30 12.50 -7.02
CA GLY A 133 5.44 13.29 -6.15
C GLY A 133 5.06 14.61 -6.82
N VAL A 134 3.77 14.90 -6.95
CA VAL A 134 3.27 16.10 -7.66
C VAL A 134 3.06 17.22 -6.64
N TYR A 135 3.72 18.37 -6.83
CA TYR A 135 3.59 19.53 -5.94
C TYR A 135 2.59 20.57 -6.47
N ALA A 136 2.93 21.30 -7.53
CA ALA A 136 2.09 22.35 -8.12
C ALA A 136 2.35 22.47 -9.62
N LYS A 137 1.30 22.66 -10.44
CA LYS A 137 1.41 22.83 -11.91
C LYS A 137 2.28 21.74 -12.59
N ARG A 138 2.20 20.48 -12.13
CA ARG A 138 3.04 19.35 -12.60
C ARG A 138 4.53 19.48 -12.31
N TRP A 139 4.91 20.28 -11.32
CA TRP A 139 6.25 20.25 -10.77
C TRP A 139 6.36 19.07 -9.83
N ASN A 140 7.36 18.24 -10.08
CA ASN A 140 7.57 17.05 -9.28
C ASN A 140 8.63 17.27 -8.22
N TYR A 141 8.41 16.65 -7.06
CA TYR A 141 9.27 16.72 -5.89
C TYR A 141 9.25 15.37 -5.18
N GLU A 142 10.38 14.99 -4.61
CA GLU A 142 10.48 13.83 -3.74
C GLU A 142 11.52 14.09 -2.66
N GLU A 143 11.19 13.74 -1.42
CA GLU A 143 12.06 13.86 -0.26
C GLU A 143 12.85 12.55 -0.07
N PRO A 144 14.18 12.52 -0.33
CA PRO A 144 14.96 11.28 -0.30
C PRO A 144 14.89 10.53 1.03
N LEU A 145 14.78 11.25 2.16
CA LEU A 145 14.61 10.61 3.47
C LEU A 145 13.30 9.82 3.57
N THR A 146 12.24 10.33 2.96
CA THR A 146 10.93 9.65 2.93
C THR A 146 10.98 8.40 2.05
N THR A 147 11.69 8.46 0.93
CA THR A 147 11.94 7.31 0.05
C THR A 147 12.64 6.19 0.80
N ALA A 148 13.76 6.50 1.45
CA ALA A 148 14.53 5.54 2.24
C ALA A 148 13.72 4.99 3.44
N LEU A 149 13.00 5.85 4.15
CA LEU A 149 12.14 5.45 5.27
C LEU A 149 11.05 4.45 4.81
N THR A 150 10.43 4.69 3.67
CA THR A 150 9.37 3.83 3.13
C THR A 150 9.93 2.47 2.73
N ALA A 151 11.10 2.43 2.06
CA ALA A 151 11.79 1.19 1.71
C ALA A 151 12.22 0.38 2.94
N ILE A 152 12.84 1.02 3.92
CA ILE A 152 13.28 0.36 5.16
C ILE A 152 12.08 -0.23 5.92
N ARG A 153 10.94 0.46 5.97
CA ARG A 153 9.71 -0.08 6.58
C ARG A 153 9.23 -1.36 5.90
N ALA A 154 9.26 -1.41 4.57
CA ALA A 154 8.90 -2.61 3.81
C ALA A 154 9.87 -3.77 4.10
N LEU A 155 11.19 -3.52 4.06
CA LEU A 155 12.21 -4.54 4.34
C LEU A 155 12.16 -5.04 5.78
N GLN A 156 11.98 -4.15 6.76
CA GLN A 156 11.81 -4.53 8.17
C GLN A 156 10.58 -5.42 8.35
N ARG A 157 9.48 -5.10 7.68
CA ARG A 157 8.26 -5.90 7.72
C ARG A 157 8.50 -7.31 7.16
N PHE A 158 9.19 -7.42 6.02
CA PHE A 158 9.61 -8.70 5.44
C PHE A 158 10.42 -9.54 6.44
N GLN A 159 11.47 -8.96 7.02
CA GLN A 159 12.31 -9.66 8.01
C GLN A 159 11.49 -10.17 9.21
N SER A 160 10.57 -9.36 9.73
CA SER A 160 9.71 -9.75 10.86
C SER A 160 8.84 -10.97 10.56
N LEU A 161 8.45 -11.15 9.30
CA LEU A 161 7.59 -12.25 8.86
C LEU A 161 8.37 -13.51 8.55
N GLN A 162 9.58 -13.39 7.99
CA GLN A 162 10.49 -14.51 7.82
C GLN A 162 10.88 -15.13 9.16
N LYS A 163 11.22 -14.30 10.16
CA LYS A 163 11.49 -14.78 11.52
C LYS A 163 10.31 -15.55 12.13
N LYS A 164 9.08 -15.07 11.91
CA LYS A 164 7.86 -15.78 12.35
C LYS A 164 7.60 -17.08 11.59
N SER A 165 8.07 -17.20 10.36
CA SER A 165 7.97 -18.43 9.58
C SER A 165 9.00 -19.46 10.02
N PHE A 166 10.18 -19.02 10.46
CA PHE A 166 11.26 -19.89 10.96
C PHE A 166 11.01 -20.42 12.38
N LEU A 167 10.22 -19.69 13.18
CA LEU A 167 9.83 -20.08 14.54
C LEU A 167 8.53 -20.91 14.62
N ARG A 168 8.00 -21.37 13.48
CA ARG A 168 6.80 -22.21 13.37
C ARG A 168 7.17 -23.55 12.75
#